data_AF-A0A7X8AGE6-F1
#
_entry.id   AF-A0A7X8AGE6-F1
#
_cell.length_a   1.000
_cell.length_b   1.000
_cell.length_c   1.000
_cell.angle_alpha   90.00
_cell.angle_beta   90.00
_cell.angle_gamma   90.00
#
_symmetry.space_group_name_H-M   'P 1'
#
loop_
_entity.id
_entity.type
_entity.pdbx_description
1 polymer ?
#
loop_
_entity_poly.entity_id
_entity_poly.type
_entity_poly.pdbx_seq_one_letter_code
_entity_poly.pdbx_strand_id
1 'polypeptide(L)'
;MSKLDPGFKYQVAKEAGGERIKSCFQCGTCTASCPIRAVDEDYNPRKIIRMVILGMREEVLKSEAIWLCTYCYTCQERCPQDVGITDLMFALKNMATREGHMHPSYNAQIGVLSSFGRMYEITDFDNKKREKIGLPPVSNSKEVVSVILEKEELKGAAQ
;
A
#
# COMPACT_ATOMS: atom_id res chain seq x y z
N MET A 1 25.30 8.63 -8.47
CA MET A 1 24.00 8.50 -9.15
C MET A 1 23.56 7.07 -8.98
N SER A 2 22.30 6.80 -8.61
CA SER A 2 21.83 5.42 -8.66
C SER A 2 21.89 4.92 -10.11
N LYS A 3 22.00 3.61 -10.28
CA LYS A 3 22.01 3.01 -11.60
C LYS A 3 20.56 2.92 -12.08
N LEU A 4 20.23 3.65 -13.14
CA LEU A 4 18.92 3.56 -13.79
C LEU A 4 18.72 2.15 -14.38
N ASP A 5 17.54 1.58 -14.20
CA ASP A 5 17.07 0.33 -14.82
C ASP A 5 16.03 0.65 -15.90
N PRO A 6 16.41 0.72 -17.20
CA PRO A 6 15.47 0.95 -18.30
C PRO A 6 14.34 -0.09 -18.40
N GLY A 7 14.54 -1.27 -17.80
CA GLY A 7 13.59 -2.37 -17.72
C GLY A 7 12.47 -2.15 -16.70
N PHE A 8 12.64 -1.26 -15.73
CA PHE A 8 11.75 -1.14 -14.57
C PHE A 8 10.28 -0.90 -14.96
N LYS A 9 10.01 0.01 -15.91
CA LYS A 9 8.65 0.25 -16.42
C LYS A 9 7.97 -0.99 -17.00
N TYR A 10 8.73 -1.95 -17.53
CA TYR A 10 8.20 -3.21 -18.06
C TYR A 10 8.00 -4.23 -16.94
N GLN A 11 8.79 -4.18 -15.87
CA GLN A 11 8.56 -4.98 -14.67
C GLN A 11 7.25 -4.53 -14.00
N VAL A 12 7.10 -3.22 -13.77
CA VAL A 12 5.87 -2.64 -13.21
C VAL A 12 4.65 -2.95 -14.08
N ALA A 13 4.77 -2.90 -15.40
CA ALA A 13 3.68 -3.24 -16.31
C ALA A 13 3.23 -4.72 -16.28
N LYS A 14 3.97 -5.60 -15.61
CA LYS A 14 3.59 -7.01 -15.39
C LYS A 14 2.91 -7.23 -14.04
N GLU A 15 2.97 -6.25 -13.14
CA GLU A 15 2.29 -6.32 -11.85
C GLU A 15 0.81 -6.00 -12.03
N ALA A 16 -0.04 -6.65 -11.22
CA ALA A 16 -1.46 -6.33 -11.15
C ALA A 16 -1.65 -4.86 -10.74
N GLY A 17 -2.33 -4.08 -11.58
CA GLY A 17 -2.53 -2.63 -11.39
C GLY A 17 -1.46 -1.74 -12.02
N GLY A 18 -0.38 -2.31 -12.58
CA GLY A 18 0.69 -1.56 -13.24
C GLY A 18 0.63 -1.55 -14.78
N GLU A 19 -0.29 -2.30 -15.38
CA GLU A 19 -0.32 -2.68 -16.80
C GLU A 19 -0.26 -1.47 -17.74
N ARG A 20 -0.94 -0.37 -17.35
CA ARG A 20 -1.11 0.85 -18.14
C ARG A 20 -0.13 1.96 -17.79
N ILE A 21 0.90 1.68 -16.99
CA ILE A 21 1.90 2.69 -16.57
C ILE A 21 2.53 3.44 -17.74
N LYS A 22 2.78 2.74 -18.85
CA LYS A 22 3.43 3.29 -20.05
C LYS A 22 2.54 4.26 -20.84
N SER A 23 1.23 4.29 -20.57
CA SER A 23 0.29 5.22 -21.22
C SER A 23 0.35 6.63 -20.61
N CYS A 24 1.07 6.82 -19.50
CA CYS A 24 1.17 8.13 -18.86
C CYS A 24 1.95 9.14 -19.71
N PHE A 25 1.27 10.19 -20.15
CA PHE A 25 1.86 11.35 -20.83
C PHE A 25 2.18 12.56 -19.92
N GLN A 26 2.21 12.36 -18.60
CA GLN A 26 2.66 13.37 -17.61
C GLN A 26 1.82 14.67 -17.48
N CYS A 27 0.51 14.65 -17.77
CA CYS A 27 -0.35 15.86 -17.66
C CYS A 27 -0.44 16.51 -16.26
N GLY A 28 -0.33 15.72 -15.18
CA GLY A 28 -0.39 16.25 -13.80
C GLY A 28 -1.76 16.27 -13.13
N THR A 29 -2.84 15.80 -13.78
CA THR A 29 -4.18 15.71 -13.16
C THR A 29 -4.17 14.95 -11.83
N CYS A 30 -3.36 13.89 -11.74
CA CYS A 30 -3.23 13.10 -10.52
C CYS A 30 -2.62 13.88 -9.36
N THR A 31 -1.64 14.76 -9.61
CA THR A 31 -1.02 15.62 -8.60
C THR A 31 -2.03 16.67 -8.13
N ALA A 32 -2.71 17.34 -9.06
CA ALA A 32 -3.70 18.37 -8.76
C ALA A 32 -4.92 17.83 -8.00
N SER A 33 -5.25 16.55 -8.18
CA SER A 33 -6.40 15.92 -7.52
C SER A 33 -6.05 15.23 -6.20
N CYS A 34 -4.78 15.18 -5.83
CA CYS A 34 -4.36 14.40 -4.67
C CYS A 34 -4.56 15.19 -3.37
N PRO A 35 -5.31 14.66 -2.38
CA PRO A 35 -5.45 15.32 -1.09
C PRO A 35 -4.15 15.34 -0.29
N ILE A 36 -3.29 14.32 -0.46
CA ILE A 36 -1.98 14.27 0.20
C ILE A 36 -1.07 15.39 -0.30
N ARG A 37 -1.11 15.70 -1.60
CA ARG A 37 -0.38 16.85 -2.14
C ARG A 37 -0.77 18.18 -1.49
N ALA A 38 -2.02 18.31 -1.06
CA ALA A 38 -2.51 19.53 -0.41
C ALA A 38 -2.01 19.70 1.02
N VAL A 39 -1.55 18.62 1.65
CA VAL A 39 -1.01 18.60 3.02
C VAL A 39 0.52 18.51 3.01
N ASP A 40 1.07 17.76 2.07
CA ASP A 40 2.49 17.50 1.87
C ASP A 40 2.90 17.92 0.45
N GLU A 41 3.62 19.04 0.36
CA GLU A 41 4.11 19.60 -0.89
C GLU A 41 5.26 18.82 -1.54
N ASP A 42 5.75 17.74 -0.94
CA ASP A 42 6.74 16.87 -1.55
C ASP A 42 6.09 15.63 -2.18
N TYR A 43 4.92 15.21 -1.69
CA TYR A 43 4.18 14.12 -2.30
C TYR A 43 3.69 14.48 -3.70
N ASN A 44 4.03 13.65 -4.69
CA ASN A 44 3.65 13.89 -6.08
C ASN A 44 3.51 12.57 -6.88
N PRO A 45 2.28 12.09 -7.13
CA PRO A 45 2.07 10.82 -7.83
C PRO A 45 2.58 10.87 -9.29
N ARG A 46 2.51 12.03 -9.96
CA ARG A 46 3.09 12.20 -11.31
C ARG A 46 4.60 11.99 -11.30
N LYS A 47 5.31 12.50 -10.28
CA LYS A 47 6.75 12.33 -10.12
C LYS A 47 7.10 10.85 -9.92
N ILE A 48 6.37 10.14 -9.06
CA ILE A 48 6.54 8.69 -8.86
C ILE A 48 6.41 7.94 -10.18
N ILE A 49 5.34 8.19 -10.95
CA ILE A 49 5.16 7.59 -12.29
C ILE A 49 6.34 7.92 -13.21
N ARG A 50 6.82 9.16 -13.22
CA ARG A 50 7.95 9.56 -14.07
C ARG A 50 9.23 8.81 -13.68
N MET A 51 9.49 8.66 -12.38
CA MET A 51 10.64 7.91 -11.86
C MET A 51 10.59 6.44 -12.30
N VAL A 52 9.40 5.81 -12.27
CA VAL A 52 9.20 4.46 -12.81
C VAL A 52 9.55 4.39 -14.30
N ILE A 53 9.04 5.33 -15.12
CA ILE A 53 9.30 5.38 -16.56
C ILE A 53 10.79 5.61 -16.89
N LEU A 54 11.50 6.39 -16.05
CA LEU A 54 12.92 6.69 -16.20
C LEU A 54 13.84 5.58 -15.67
N GLY A 55 13.30 4.57 -14.98
CA GLY A 55 14.10 3.47 -14.45
C GLY A 55 14.73 3.74 -13.08
N MET A 56 14.23 4.72 -12.32
CA MET A 56 14.71 5.04 -10.97
C MET A 56 14.14 4.07 -9.94
N ARG A 57 14.47 2.78 -10.12
CA ARG A 57 13.87 1.67 -9.40
C ARG A 57 14.10 1.74 -7.90
N GLU A 58 15.37 1.88 -7.50
CA GLU A 58 15.77 1.94 -6.10
C GLU A 58 15.14 3.14 -5.40
N GLU A 59 15.12 4.31 -6.05
CA GLU A 59 14.49 5.50 -5.50
C GLU A 59 12.98 5.35 -5.32
N VAL A 60 12.31 4.61 -6.19
CA VAL A 60 10.85 4.39 -6.05
C VAL A 60 10.56 3.38 -4.95
N LEU A 61 11.22 2.22 -4.97
CA LEU A 61 10.89 1.09 -4.08
C LEU A 61 11.36 1.31 -2.64
N LYS A 62 12.38 2.15 -2.41
CA LYS A 62 12.85 2.53 -1.07
C LYS A 62 12.25 3.84 -0.55
N SER A 63 11.39 4.51 -1.33
CA SER A 63 10.85 5.81 -0.92
C SER A 63 9.64 5.65 -0.01
N GLU A 64 9.63 6.42 1.08
CA GLU A 64 8.44 6.61 1.92
C GLU A 64 7.24 7.18 1.15
N ALA A 65 7.48 7.89 0.04
CA ALA A 65 6.43 8.54 -0.71
C ALA A 65 5.37 7.54 -1.21
N ILE A 66 5.73 6.33 -1.65
CA ILE A 66 4.72 5.37 -2.14
C ILE A 66 3.72 5.03 -1.03
N TRP A 67 4.17 4.98 0.22
CA TRP A 67 3.38 4.63 1.41
C TRP A 67 2.36 5.70 1.80
N LEU A 68 2.57 6.96 1.42
CA LEU A 68 1.66 8.08 1.71
C LEU A 68 0.35 8.03 0.92
N CYS A 69 0.26 7.24 -0.17
CA CYS A 69 -0.99 7.10 -0.91
C CYS A 69 -2.10 6.49 -0.01
N THR A 70 -3.23 7.20 0.12
CA THR A 70 -4.40 6.81 0.92
C THR A 70 -5.44 5.99 0.18
N TYR A 71 -5.19 5.67 -1.09
CA TYR A 71 -6.13 4.91 -1.93
C TYR A 71 -7.53 5.52 -2.03
N CYS A 72 -7.62 6.84 -2.15
CA CYS A 72 -8.90 7.54 -2.32
C CYS A 72 -9.48 7.45 -3.75
N TYR A 73 -8.76 6.85 -4.71
CA TYR A 73 -9.14 6.69 -6.12
C TYR A 73 -9.35 7.96 -6.95
N THR A 74 -9.34 9.17 -6.37
CA THR A 74 -9.59 10.42 -7.11
C THR A 74 -8.68 10.63 -8.33
N CYS A 75 -7.39 10.29 -8.22
CA CYS A 75 -6.45 10.44 -9.32
C CYS A 75 -6.67 9.42 -10.45
N GLN A 76 -7.20 8.25 -10.11
CA GLN A 76 -7.53 7.19 -11.05
C GLN A 76 -8.75 7.58 -11.89
N GLU A 77 -9.84 7.97 -11.23
CA GLU A 77 -11.09 8.39 -11.89
C GLU A 77 -10.92 9.59 -12.82
N ARG A 78 -9.93 10.44 -12.56
CA ARG A 78 -9.65 11.64 -13.36
C ARG A 78 -8.56 11.45 -14.41
N CYS A 79 -7.96 10.27 -14.50
CA CYS A 79 -6.83 10.04 -15.41
C CYS A 79 -7.31 9.99 -16.87
N PRO A 80 -6.92 10.94 -17.75
CA PRO A 80 -7.36 10.92 -19.15
C PRO A 80 -6.70 9.82 -19.99
N GLN A 81 -5.75 9.08 -19.42
CA GLN A 81 -5.07 7.96 -20.06
C GLN A 81 -5.40 6.62 -19.38
N ASP A 82 -6.25 6.67 -18.34
CA ASP A 82 -6.72 5.50 -17.59
C ASP A 82 -5.54 4.60 -17.16
N VAL A 83 -4.59 5.21 -16.45
CA VAL A 83 -3.34 4.55 -16.01
C VAL A 83 -3.57 3.57 -14.85
N GLY A 84 -4.68 3.66 -14.12
CA GLY A 84 -4.88 2.89 -12.88
C GLY A 84 -3.96 3.36 -11.75
N ILE A 85 -3.89 4.67 -11.47
CA ILE A 85 -2.84 5.26 -10.61
C ILE A 85 -2.92 4.76 -9.16
N THR A 86 -4.12 4.49 -8.64
CA THR A 86 -4.26 3.95 -7.29
C THR A 86 -3.78 2.50 -7.23
N ASP A 87 -4.18 1.69 -8.22
CA ASP A 87 -3.75 0.30 -8.35
C ASP A 87 -2.24 0.18 -8.58
N LEU A 88 -1.66 1.09 -9.35
CA LEU A 88 -0.22 1.23 -9.52
C LEU A 88 0.50 1.45 -8.20
N MET A 89 -0.05 2.25 -7.28
CA MET A 89 0.57 2.48 -5.97
C MET A 89 0.55 1.20 -5.13
N PHE A 90 -0.50 0.36 -5.24
CA PHE A 90 -0.50 -0.98 -4.64
C PHE A 90 0.59 -1.87 -5.25
N ALA A 91 0.71 -1.89 -6.58
CA ALA A 91 1.74 -2.65 -7.28
C ALA A 91 3.16 -2.28 -6.79
N LEU A 92 3.47 -0.99 -6.70
CA LEU A 92 4.75 -0.50 -6.21
C LEU A 92 5.02 -0.89 -4.75
N LYS A 93 4.02 -0.81 -3.87
CA LYS A 93 4.14 -1.24 -2.47
C LYS A 93 4.38 -2.75 -2.37
N ASN A 94 3.69 -3.56 -3.17
CA ASN A 94 3.89 -5.00 -3.20
C ASN A 94 5.29 -5.38 -3.67
N MET A 95 5.80 -4.72 -4.71
CA MET A 95 7.19 -4.88 -5.15
C MET A 95 8.18 -4.49 -4.04
N ALA A 96 7.98 -3.33 -3.41
CA ALA A 96 8.81 -2.88 -2.29
C ALA A 96 8.78 -3.87 -1.12
N THR A 97 7.62 -4.40 -0.76
CA THR A 97 7.47 -5.42 0.29
C THR A 97 8.25 -6.70 -0.03
N ARG A 98 8.15 -7.22 -1.26
CA ARG A 98 8.89 -8.41 -1.68
C ARG A 98 10.41 -8.23 -1.62
N GLU A 99 10.88 -6.99 -1.63
CA GLU A 99 12.30 -6.62 -1.54
C GLU A 99 12.74 -6.20 -0.14
N GLY A 100 11.87 -6.33 0.85
CA GLY A 100 12.18 -5.98 2.24
C GLY A 100 12.16 -4.47 2.52
N HIS A 101 11.43 -3.69 1.71
CA HIS A 101 11.22 -2.26 1.89
C HIS A 101 9.80 -1.93 2.39
N MET A 102 9.17 -2.86 3.09
CA MET A 102 7.87 -2.65 3.70
C MET A 102 7.98 -1.66 4.88
N HIS A 103 7.08 -0.68 4.93
CA HIS A 103 7.07 0.29 6.02
C HIS A 103 6.77 -0.39 7.39
N PRO A 104 7.48 -0.05 8.49
CA PRO A 104 7.35 -0.72 9.79
C PRO A 104 5.93 -0.81 10.35
N SER A 105 5.06 0.15 10.04
CA SER A 105 3.66 0.09 10.48
C SER A 105 2.90 -1.15 9.97
N TYR A 106 3.24 -1.68 8.79
CA TYR A 106 2.60 -2.88 8.27
C TYR A 106 3.12 -4.14 8.98
N ASN A 107 4.41 -4.21 9.32
CA ASN A 107 4.96 -5.26 10.18
C ASN A 107 4.24 -5.32 11.52
N ALA A 108 4.06 -4.15 12.16
CA ALA A 108 3.31 -4.06 13.42
C ALA A 108 1.86 -4.56 13.26
N GLN A 109 1.18 -4.18 12.17
CA GLN A 109 -0.19 -4.65 11.90
C GLN A 109 -0.26 -6.17 11.68
N ILE A 110 0.72 -6.77 10.97
CA ILE A 110 0.81 -8.23 10.80
C ILE A 110 0.98 -8.91 12.17
N GLY A 111 1.78 -8.34 13.08
CA GLY A 111 1.93 -8.84 14.45
C GLY A 111 0.61 -8.83 15.23
N VAL A 112 -0.17 -7.76 15.13
CA VAL A 112 -1.49 -7.64 15.78
C VAL A 112 -2.48 -8.66 15.19
N LEU A 113 -2.51 -8.79 13.85
CA LEU A 113 -3.33 -9.78 13.15
C LEU A 113 -2.95 -11.22 13.54
N SER A 114 -1.66 -11.53 13.62
CA SER A 114 -1.17 -12.85 14.03
C SER A 114 -1.57 -13.18 15.48
N SER A 115 -1.55 -12.18 16.36
CA SER A 115 -1.85 -12.36 17.79
C SER A 115 -3.35 -12.50 18.07
N PHE A 116 -4.18 -11.66 17.44
CA PHE A 116 -5.59 -11.52 17.80
C PHE A 116 -6.58 -11.89 16.68
N GLY A 117 -6.07 -12.12 15.46
CA GLY A 117 -6.88 -12.35 14.25
C GLY A 117 -7.64 -11.11 13.76
N ARG A 118 -7.24 -9.92 14.22
CA ARG A 118 -7.89 -8.63 13.93
C ARG A 118 -6.92 -7.49 14.19
N MET A 119 -7.30 -6.27 13.81
CA MET A 119 -6.44 -5.08 13.90
C MET A 119 -6.34 -4.46 15.31
N TYR A 120 -7.15 -4.90 16.27
CA TYR A 120 -7.09 -4.44 17.65
C TYR A 120 -7.54 -5.56 18.60
N GLU A 121 -6.88 -5.70 19.74
CA GLU A 121 -7.25 -6.72 20.73
C GLU A 121 -8.64 -6.45 21.31
N ILE A 122 -9.47 -7.50 21.41
CA ILE A 122 -10.66 -7.45 22.26
C ILE A 122 -10.25 -7.68 23.70
N THR A 123 -10.57 -6.72 24.55
CA THR A 123 -10.33 -6.76 25.99
C THR A 123 -11.63 -6.86 26.77
N ASP A 124 -11.52 -7.03 28.08
CA ASP A 124 -12.67 -6.98 29.00
C ASP A 124 -13.39 -5.62 28.96
N PHE A 125 -12.67 -4.53 28.67
CA PHE A 125 -13.27 -3.22 28.54
C PHE A 125 -14.28 -3.18 27.37
N ASP A 126 -13.92 -3.77 26.24
CA ASP A 126 -14.80 -3.86 25.07
C ASP A 126 -16.06 -4.67 25.37
N ASN A 127 -15.91 -5.83 26.01
CA ASN A 127 -17.04 -6.69 26.36
C ASN A 127 -17.96 -6.04 27.43
N LYS A 128 -17.41 -5.30 28.39
CA LYS A 128 -18.21 -4.49 29.33
C LYS A 128 -19.01 -3.40 28.61
N LYS A 129 -18.43 -2.74 27.59
CA LYS A 129 -19.15 -1.73 26.80
C LYS A 129 -20.27 -2.38 25.97
N ARG A 130 -20.03 -3.56 25.40
CA ARG A 130 -21.03 -4.33 24.64
C ARG A 130 -22.20 -4.77 25.52
N GLU A 131 -21.92 -5.30 26.72
CA GLU A 131 -22.94 -5.70 27.69
C GLU A 131 -23.84 -4.52 28.08
N LYS A 132 -23.27 -3.34 28.36
CA LYS A 132 -24.04 -2.11 28.69
C LYS A 132 -25.06 -1.71 27.63
N ILE A 133 -24.84 -2.08 26.37
CA ILE A 133 -25.74 -1.80 25.25
C ILE A 133 -26.48 -3.05 24.76
N GLY A 134 -26.49 -4.13 25.55
CA GLY A 134 -27.24 -5.36 25.27
C GLY A 134 -26.65 -6.24 24.17
N LEU A 135 -25.37 -6.10 23.84
CA LEU A 135 -24.69 -6.92 22.82
C LEU A 135 -23.95 -8.11 23.46
N PRO A 136 -23.90 -9.28 22.78
CA PRO A 136 -23.19 -10.45 23.28
C PRO A 136 -21.67 -10.23 23.31
N PRO A 137 -20.93 -10.92 24.18
CA PRO A 137 -19.47 -10.82 24.22
C PRO A 137 -18.85 -11.38 22.94
N VAL A 138 -17.65 -10.91 22.63
CA VAL A 138 -16.83 -11.41 21.52
C VAL A 138 -15.45 -11.79 22.05
N SER A 139 -14.81 -12.78 21.40
CA SER A 139 -13.46 -13.22 21.70
C SER A 139 -12.51 -12.90 20.54
N ASN A 140 -11.22 -12.89 20.83
CA ASN A 140 -10.19 -12.96 19.80
C ASN A 140 -10.21 -14.36 19.16
N SER A 141 -10.03 -14.43 17.84
CA SER A 141 -10.01 -15.69 17.07
C SER A 141 -9.03 -15.51 15.94
N LYS A 142 -8.00 -16.34 15.92
CA LYS A 142 -6.85 -16.18 15.02
C LYS A 142 -6.66 -17.36 14.07
N GLU A 143 -7.52 -18.38 14.14
CA GLU A 143 -7.33 -19.66 13.48
C GLU A 143 -7.30 -19.48 11.96
N VAL A 144 -8.33 -18.82 11.41
CA VAL A 144 -8.44 -18.54 9.97
C VAL A 144 -7.32 -17.61 9.50
N VAL A 145 -7.04 -16.55 10.26
CA VAL A 145 -5.98 -15.58 9.93
C VAL A 145 -4.61 -16.25 9.93
N SER A 146 -4.34 -17.15 10.88
CA SER A 146 -3.08 -17.89 10.94
C SER A 146 -2.86 -18.73 9.68
N VAL A 147 -3.91 -19.41 9.20
CA VAL A 147 -3.85 -20.20 7.94
C VAL A 147 -3.58 -19.30 6.74
N ILE A 148 -4.17 -18.10 6.68
CA ILE A 148 -3.92 -17.15 5.58
C ILE A 148 -2.47 -16.65 5.63
N LEU A 149 -1.99 -16.22 6.80
CA LEU A 149 -0.62 -15.71 6.96
C LEU A 149 0.45 -16.77 6.67
N GLU A 150 0.16 -18.04 6.92
CA GLU A 150 1.02 -19.17 6.52
C GLU A 150 1.11 -19.30 5.00
N LYS A 151 -0.04 -19.28 4.32
CA LYS A 151 -0.11 -19.45 2.86
C LYS A 151 0.57 -18.32 2.09
N GLU A 152 0.48 -17.10 2.61
CA GLU A 152 1.08 -15.90 1.99
C GLU A 152 2.53 -15.66 2.44
N GLU A 153 3.13 -16.58 3.22
CA GLU A 153 4.50 -16.48 3.72
C GLU A 153 4.78 -15.23 4.59
N LEU A 154 3.74 -14.62 5.17
CA LEU A 154 3.83 -13.38 5.95
C LEU A 154 4.11 -13.60 7.45
N LYS A 155 4.23 -14.86 7.90
CA LYS A 155 4.49 -15.20 9.32
C LYS A 155 5.77 -14.60 9.91
N GLY A 156 6.78 -14.33 9.08
CA GLY A 156 8.09 -13.79 9.50
C GLY A 156 8.19 -12.28 9.55
N ALA A 157 7.20 -11.54 9.02
CA ALA A 157 7.21 -10.08 8.96
C ALA A 157 6.93 -9.40 10.33
N ALA A 158 6.57 -10.18 11.34
CA ALA A 158 6.23 -9.71 12.68
C ALA A 158 7.42 -9.72 13.68
N GLN A 159 8.65 -9.95 13.21
CA GLN A 159 9.87 -9.94 14.06
C GLN A 159 10.60 -8.60 14.00
#